data_AF-A0AAV7RUH0-F1
#
_entry.id   AF-A0AAV7RUH0-F1
#
_cell.length_a   1.000
_cell.length_b   1.000
_cell.length_c   1.000
_cell.angle_alpha   90.00
_cell.angle_beta   90.00
_cell.angle_gamma   90.00
#
_symmetry.space_group_name_H-M   'P 1'
#
loop_
_entity.id
_entity.type
_entity.pdbx_description
1 polymer ?
#
loop_
_entity_poly.entity_id
_entity_poly.type
_entity_poly.pdbx_seq_one_letter_code
_entity_poly.pdbx_strand_id
1 'polypeptide(L)' 'MEAFKELAAQEGLCIAHSDKIYSNAGEKSFDRLLKKLRERLPKARVVLCFCEGMTVRGILMAMRRLGVAGEFLLIGR' A
#
# COMPACT_ATOMS: atom_id res chain seq x y z
N MET A 1 5.15 -11.77 0.49
CA MET A 1 5.96 -10.60 0.08
C MET A 1 7.27 -11.00 -0.54
N GLU A 2 8.14 -11.77 0.15
CA GLU A 2 9.48 -12.08 -0.41
C GLU A 2 9.43 -12.85 -1.75
N ALA A 3 8.59 -13.89 -1.86
CA ALA A 3 8.38 -14.57 -3.14
C ALA A 3 7.92 -13.64 -4.28
N PHE A 4 7.11 -12.62 -3.97
CA PHE A 4 6.71 -11.64 -4.97
C PHE A 4 7.87 -10.75 -5.41
N LYS A 5 8.76 -10.35 -4.48
CA LYS A 5 9.92 -9.52 -4.83
C LYS A 5 10.88 -10.27 -5.77
N GLU A 6 11.09 -11.56 -5.52
CA GLU A 6 11.93 -12.41 -6.37
C GLU A 6 11.35 -12.55 -7.78
N LEU A 7 10.05 -12.89 -7.88
CA LEU A 7 9.36 -13.00 -9.17
C LEU A 7 9.30 -11.66 -9.90
N ALA A 8 9.02 -10.56 -9.18
CA ALA A 8 9.00 -9.22 -9.77
C ALA A 8 10.38 -8.86 -10.35
N ALA A 9 11.47 -9.17 -9.65
CA ALA A 9 12.82 -8.93 -10.15
C ALA A 9 13.15 -9.76 -11.41
N GLN A 10 12.71 -11.02 -11.46
CA GLN A 10 12.86 -11.89 -12.64
C GLN A 10 12.12 -11.34 -13.86
N GLU A 11 10.94 -10.76 -13.66
CA GLU A 11 10.12 -10.14 -14.69
C GLU A 11 10.51 -8.68 -15.00
N GLY A 12 11.59 -8.16 -14.39
CA GLY A 12 12.06 -6.79 -14.61
C GLY A 12 11.16 -5.70 -14.00
N LEU A 13 10.31 -6.03 -13.04
CA LEU A 13 9.42 -5.10 -12.34
C LEU A 13 10.13 -4.45 -11.14
N CYS A 14 10.16 -3.12 -11.11
CA CYS A 14 10.71 -2.36 -9.98
C CYS A 14 9.68 -2.17 -8.86
N ILE A 15 10.14 -2.29 -7.61
CA ILE A 15 9.33 -1.99 -6.42
C ILE A 15 9.76 -0.62 -5.87
N ALA A 16 8.88 0.38 -5.97
CA ALA A 16 9.19 1.75 -5.54
C ALA A 16 9.39 1.87 -4.02
N HIS A 17 8.60 1.14 -3.24
CA HIS A 17 8.68 1.10 -1.79
C HIS A 17 8.00 -0.17 -1.25
N SER A 18 8.50 -0.69 -0.13
CA SER A 18 7.89 -1.80 0.60
C SER A 18 7.72 -1.37 2.06
N ASP A 19 6.50 -1.49 2.58
CA ASP A 19 6.20 -1.17 3.99
C ASP A 19 5.40 -2.31 4.63
N LYS A 20 5.37 -2.35 5.96
CA LYS A 20 4.62 -3.33 6.75
C LYS A 20 3.77 -2.61 7.80
N ILE A 21 2.54 -3.08 7.99
CA ILE A 21 1.63 -2.57 9.01
C ILE A 21 0.86 -3.74 9.63
N TYR A 22 0.68 -3.71 10.94
CA TYR A 22 -0.14 -4.69 11.66
C TYR A 22 -1.63 -4.41 11.44
N SER A 23 -2.45 -5.46 11.37
CA SER A 23 -3.91 -5.32 11.14
C SER A 23 -4.65 -4.63 12.29
N ASN A 24 -4.07 -4.63 13.49
CA ASN A 24 -4.58 -3.92 14.68
C ASN A 24 -3.93 -2.54 14.91
N ALA A 25 -3.16 -2.03 13.95
CA ALA A 25 -2.53 -0.71 14.09
C ALA A 25 -3.57 0.41 14.19
N GLY A 26 -3.26 1.45 14.96
CA GLY A 26 -4.14 2.62 15.10
C GLY A 26 -4.22 3.47 13.84
N GLU A 27 -5.24 4.33 13.77
CA GLU A 27 -5.55 5.17 12.60
C GLU A 27 -4.36 6.00 12.11
N LYS A 28 -3.60 6.63 13.03
CA LYS A 28 -2.43 7.44 12.70
C LYS A 28 -1.33 6.66 11.97
N SER A 29 -1.24 5.35 12.19
CA SER A 29 -0.27 4.49 11.50
C SER A 29 -0.67 4.29 10.04
N PHE A 30 -1.96 4.06 9.77
CA PHE A 30 -2.49 3.99 8.40
C PHE A 30 -2.35 5.34 7.68
N ASP A 31 -2.60 6.45 8.35
CA ASP A 31 -2.43 7.78 7.76
C ASP A 31 -0.96 8.04 7.38
N ARG A 32 -0.01 7.60 8.22
CA ARG A 32 1.42 7.70 7.94
C ARG A 32 1.84 6.80 6.77
N LEU A 33 1.32 5.58 6.71
CA LEU A 33 1.52 4.67 5.58
C LEU A 33 1.07 5.34 4.27
N LEU A 34 -0.13 5.94 4.25
CA LEU A 34 -0.63 6.63 3.07
C LEU A 34 0.25 7.81 2.64
N LYS A 35 0.76 8.60 3.59
CA LYS A 35 1.69 9.70 3.26
C LYS A 35 2.95 9.18 2.56
N LYS A 36 3.56 8.10 3.07
CA LYS A 36 4.74 7.46 2.44
C LYS A 36 4.44 6.92 1.03
N LEU A 37 3.26 6.34 0.81
CA LEU A 37 2.86 5.86 -0.51
C LEU A 37 2.68 7.03 -1.49
N ARG A 38 2.06 8.13 -1.04
CA ARG A 38 1.84 9.33 -1.86
C ARG A 38 3.13 10.04 -2.26
N GLU A 39 4.21 9.94 -1.49
CA GLU A 39 5.54 10.44 -1.88
C GLU A 39 6.09 9.80 -3.17
N ARG A 40 5.52 8.67 -3.61
CA ARG A 40 5.90 7.98 -4.84
C ARG A 40 5.05 8.36 -6.05
N LEU A 41 4.00 9.15 -5.85
CA LEU A 41 3.19 9.66 -6.95
C LEU A 41 3.96 10.75 -7.73
N PRO A 42 3.73 10.87 -9.06
CA PRO A 42 2.87 10.00 -9.88
C PRO A 42 3.58 8.74 -10.40
N LYS A 43 4.87 8.53 -10.07
CA LYS A 43 5.69 7.44 -10.63
C LYS A 43 5.18 6.04 -10.29
N ALA A 44 4.58 5.86 -9.11
CA ALA A 44 3.96 4.60 -8.71
C ALA A 44 2.50 4.83 -8.29
N ARG A 45 1.55 4.32 -9.09
CA ARG A 45 0.10 4.44 -8.85
C ARG A 45 -0.58 3.12 -8.48
N VAL A 46 0.15 2.01 -8.48
CA VAL A 46 -0.37 0.69 -8.11
C VAL A 46 0.28 0.27 -6.80
N VAL A 47 -0.55 -0.11 -5.83
CA VAL A 47 -0.12 -0.63 -4.53
C VAL A 47 -0.55 -2.08 -4.43
N LEU A 48 0.43 -2.98 -4.34
CA LEU A 48 0.19 -4.40 -4.08
C LEU A 48 0.14 -4.63 -2.57
N CYS A 49 -0.97 -5.16 -2.07
CA CYS A 49 -1.21 -5.42 -0.66
C CYS A 49 -1.28 -6.93 -0.42
N PHE A 50 -0.23 -7.48 0.18
CA PHE A 50 -0.27 -8.82 0.77
C PHE A 50 -0.76 -8.70 2.21
N CYS A 51 -2.07 -8.50 2.36
CA CYS A 51 -2.68 -7.96 3.57
C CYS A 51 -3.96 -8.70 3.93
N GLU A 52 -4.25 -8.82 5.23
CA GLU A 52 -5.56 -9.27 5.69
C GLU A 52 -6.66 -8.24 5.37
N GLY A 53 -7.93 -8.69 5.33
CA GLY A 53 -9.07 -7.81 5.01
C GLY A 53 -9.20 -6.60 5.93
N MET A 54 -8.84 -6.74 7.22
CA MET A 54 -8.85 -5.61 8.17
C MET A 54 -7.81 -4.55 7.84
N THR A 55 -6.64 -4.95 7.33
CA THR A 55 -5.61 -4.00 6.87
C THR A 55 -6.08 -3.25 5.63
N VAL A 56 -6.72 -3.94 4.67
CA VAL A 56 -7.32 -3.31 3.49
C VAL A 56 -8.39 -2.30 3.91
N ARG A 57 -9.27 -2.68 4.84
CA ARG A 57 -10.28 -1.77 5.41
C ARG A 57 -9.63 -0.55 6.07
N GLY A 58 -8.55 -0.74 6.85
CA GLY A 58 -7.80 0.34 7.49
C GLY A 58 -7.21 1.33 6.48
N ILE A 59 -6.66 0.82 5.37
CA ILE A 59 -6.15 1.63 4.26
C ILE A 59 -7.29 2.44 3.62
N LEU A 60 -8.40 1.79 3.26
CA LEU A 60 -9.55 2.47 2.63
C LEU A 60 -10.18 3.54 3.54
N MET A 61 -10.27 3.27 4.85
CA MET A 61 -10.71 4.24 5.84
C MET A 61 -9.76 5.44 5.93
N ALA A 62 -8.44 5.21 5.93
CA ALA A 62 -7.45 6.28 5.90
C ALA A 62 -7.54 7.09 4.60
N MET A 63 -7.78 6.46 3.45
CA MET A 63 -7.97 7.16 2.18
C MET A 63 -9.18 8.09 2.23
N ARG A 64 -10.28 7.63 2.84
CA ARG A 64 -11.47 8.44 3.07
C ARG A 64 -11.20 9.60 4.02
N ARG A 65 -10.55 9.36 5.17
CA ARG A 65 -10.22 10.41 6.15
C ARG A 65 -9.32 11.50 5.57
N LEU A 66 -8.34 11.11 4.75
CA LEU A 66 -7.38 12.05 4.14
C LEU A 66 -7.87 12.67 2.83
N GLY A 67 -9.03 12.25 2.30
CA GLY A 67 -9.57 12.76 1.05
C GLY A 67 -8.78 12.37 -0.20
N VAL A 68 -8.14 11.19 -0.20
CA VAL A 68 -7.21 10.73 -1.26
C VAL A 68 -7.72 9.47 -1.98
N ALA A 69 -9.03 9.25 -1.97
CA ALA A 69 -9.64 8.15 -2.69
C ALA A 69 -9.37 8.26 -4.21
N GLY A 70 -8.95 7.16 -4.83
CA GLY A 70 -8.69 7.10 -6.27
C GLY A 70 -7.32 7.59 -6.75
N GLU A 71 -6.43 8.04 -5.85
CA GLU A 71 -5.08 8.47 -6.25
C GLU A 71 -4.18 7.29 -6.71
N PHE A 72 -4.42 6.10 -6.17
CA PHE A 72 -3.75 4.85 -6.53
C PHE A 72 -4.74 3.67 -6.55
N LEU A 73 -4.38 2.63 -7.32
CA LEU A 73 -5.08 1.35 -7.41
C LEU A 73 -4.52 0.38 -6.37
N LEU A 74 -5.38 -0.13 -5.49
CA LEU A 74 -5.02 -1.16 -4.52
C LEU A 74 -5.34 -2.55 -5.09
N ILE A 75 -4.35 -3.41 -5.20
CA ILE A 75 -4.50 -4.82 -5.60
C ILE A 75 -4.17 -5.70 -4.40
N GLY A 76 -5.13 -6.50 -3.93
CA GLY A 76 -4.95 -7.42 -2.82
C GLY A 76 -5.23 -8.87 -3.21
N ARG A 77 -4.78 -9.81 -2.37
CA ARG A 77 -5.15 -11.23 -2.41
C ARG A 77 -5.72 -11.64 -1.06
#